data_AF-A0A0F9DGH4-F1
#
_entry.id   AF-A0A0F9DGH4-F1
#
_cell.length_a   1.000
_cell.length_b   1.000
_cell.length_c   1.000
_cell.angle_alpha   90.00
_cell.angle_beta   90.00
_cell.angle_gamma   90.00
#
_symmetry.space_group_name_H-M   'P 1'
#
loop_
_entity.id
_entity.type
_entity.pdbx_description
1 polymer ?
#
loop_
_entity_poly.entity_id
_entity_poly.type
_entity_poly.pdbx_seq_one_letter_code
_entity_poly.pdbx_strand_id
1 'polypeptide(L)' 'MYYSVYFIRGYAIHGFASVPNQPASHGCLRIPIADAVSVSRWIRLGDPIYAYR' A
#
# COMPACT_ATOMS: atom_id res chain seq x y z
N MET A 1 -4.88 0.00 -8.99
CA MET A 1 -4.17 -0.64 -7.86
C MET A 1 -3.33 -1.75 -8.45
N TYR A 2 -2.02 -1.79 -8.20
CA TYR A 2 -1.10 -2.80 -8.73
C TYR A 2 -0.42 -3.52 -7.56
N TYR A 3 -0.54 -4.86 -7.47
CA TYR A 3 -0.11 -5.67 -6.31
C TYR A 3 -0.64 -5.13 -4.96
N SER A 4 -1.90 -5.42 -4.68
CA SER A 4 -2.60 -4.92 -3.48
C SER A 4 -2.43 -5.86 -2.28
N VAL A 5 -1.98 -5.32 -1.15
CA VAL A 5 -2.00 -5.98 0.17
C VAL A 5 -3.07 -5.32 1.04
N TYR A 6 -4.19 -5.99 1.22
CA TYR A 6 -5.31 -5.47 2.04
C TYR A 6 -5.03 -5.67 3.52
N PHE A 7 -5.27 -4.62 4.32
CA PHE A 7 -4.97 -4.64 5.76
C PHE A 7 -6.14 -4.22 6.65
N ILE A 8 -7.11 -3.48 6.11
CA ILE A 8 -8.39 -3.25 6.81
C ILE A 8 -9.49 -3.00 5.78
N ARG A 9 -10.51 -3.86 5.72
CA ARG A 9 -11.63 -3.72 4.77
C ARG A 9 -11.12 -3.47 3.34
N GLY A 10 -11.51 -2.35 2.71
CA GLY A 10 -11.07 -1.96 1.36
C GLY A 10 -9.74 -1.20 1.29
N TYR A 11 -9.03 -1.02 2.41
CA TYR A 11 -7.76 -0.31 2.45
C TYR A 11 -6.60 -1.27 2.19
N ALA A 12 -5.70 -0.86 1.29
CA ALA A 12 -4.56 -1.66 0.88
C ALA A 12 -3.29 -0.83 0.69
N ILE A 13 -2.15 -1.51 0.76
CA ILE A 13 -0.87 -1.04 0.22
C ILE A 13 -0.81 -1.48 -1.24
N HIS A 14 -0.59 -0.56 -2.18
CA HIS A 14 -0.51 -0.93 -3.59
C HIS A 14 0.30 0.06 -4.44
N GLY A 15 0.88 -0.45 -5.53
CA GLY A 15 1.51 0.33 -6.57
C GLY A 15 0.54 1.32 -7.24
N PHE A 16 1.01 2.54 -7.52
CA PHE A 16 0.29 3.55 -8.28
C PHE A 16 1.24 4.44 -9.10
N ALA A 17 0.79 4.97 -10.23
CA ALA A 17 1.64 5.70 -11.17
C ALA A 17 2.14 7.07 -10.64
N SER A 18 1.36 7.72 -9.77
CA SER A 18 1.71 9.00 -9.15
C SER A 18 1.63 8.92 -7.62
N VAL A 19 2.79 9.07 -6.97
CA VAL A 19 2.93 9.05 -5.51
C VAL A 19 3.62 10.34 -5.07
N PRO A 20 2.87 11.45 -4.93
CA PRO A 20 3.45 12.73 -4.54
C PRO A 20 3.86 12.74 -3.06
N ASN A 21 4.68 13.70 -2.65
CA ASN A 21 5.11 13.91 -1.26
C ASN A 21 4.01 14.50 -0.35
N GLN A 22 2.74 14.22 -0.65
CA GLN A 22 1.56 14.66 0.11
C GLN A 22 0.44 13.61 0.02
N PRO A 23 -0.48 13.54 1.00
CA PRO A 23 -1.63 12.64 0.94
C PRO A 23 -2.50 12.92 -0.29
N ALA A 24 -2.64 11.93 -1.18
CA ALA A 24 -3.36 12.08 -2.45
C ALA A 24 -4.22 10.86 -2.82
N SER A 25 -4.50 9.98 -1.85
CA SER A 25 -5.34 8.79 -2.04
C SER A 25 -6.67 8.94 -1.31
N HIS A 26 -7.63 8.05 -1.60
CA HIS A 26 -8.89 7.92 -0.86
C HIS A 26 -8.74 7.01 0.39
N GLY A 27 -7.52 6.92 0.94
CA GLY A 27 -7.22 6.16 2.16
C GLY A 27 -6.19 5.04 2.00
N CYS A 28 -6.03 4.45 0.81
CA CYS A 28 -5.00 3.43 0.57
C CYS A 28 -3.57 4.01 0.66
N LEU A 29 -2.61 3.18 1.03
CA LEU A 29 -1.19 3.53 1.00
C LEU A 29 -0.65 3.27 -0.41
N ARG A 30 -0.44 4.34 -1.17
CA ARG A 30 0.16 4.26 -2.51
C ARG A 30 1.67 4.20 -2.41
N ILE A 31 2.28 3.27 -3.14
CA ILE A 31 3.73 3.15 -3.30
C ILE A 31 4.09 3.20 -4.80
N PRO A 32 5.34 3.53 -5.17
CA PRO A 32 5.78 3.46 -6.56
C PRO A 32 5.57 2.05 -7.14
N ILE A 33 5.23 1.96 -8.43
CA ILE A 33 4.98 0.67 -9.10
C ILE A 33 6.21 -0.26 -9.03
N ALA A 34 7.41 0.31 -9.10
CA ALA A 34 8.68 -0.45 -9.01
C ALA A 34 8.82 -1.23 -7.69
N ASP A 35 8.24 -0.72 -6.60
CA ASP A 35 8.34 -1.33 -5.26
C ASP A 35 7.17 -2.28 -4.97
N ALA A 36 6.10 -2.23 -5.76
CA ALA A 36 4.86 -2.94 -5.45
C ALA A 36 5.06 -4.46 -5.34
N VAL A 37 5.90 -5.03 -6.22
CA VAL A 37 6.18 -6.47 -6.21
C VAL A 37 6.99 -6.89 -4.99
N SER A 38 8.06 -6.15 -4.65
CA SER A 38 8.91 -6.49 -3.49
C SER A 38 8.14 -6.36 -2.18
N VAL A 39 7.37 -5.29 -2.00
CA VAL A 39 6.55 -5.07 -0.80
C VAL A 39 5.47 -6.15 -0.67
N SER A 40 4.77 -6.49 -1.75
CA SER A 40 3.72 -7.52 -1.72
C SER A 40 4.24 -8.92 -1.35
N ARG A 41 5.52 -9.20 -1.63
CA ARG A 41 6.18 -10.47 -1.28
C ARG A 41 6.77 -10.49 0.13
N TRP A 42 7.07 -9.31 0.68
CA TRP A 42 7.61 -9.18 2.03
C TRP A 42 6.53 -9.38 3.10
N ILE A 43 5.34 -8.80 2.87
CA ILE A 43 4.23 -8.80 3.83
C ILE A 43 3.44 -10.12 3.73
N ARG A 44 3.20 -10.75 4.88
CA ARG A 44 2.41 -11.99 5.00
C ARG A 44 1.04 -11.72 5.62
N LEU A 45 0.10 -12.62 5.38
CA LEU A 45 -1.18 -12.60 6.08
C LEU A 45 -0.96 -12.74 7.59
N GLY A 46 -1.54 -11.81 8.35
CA GLY A 46 -1.40 -11.74 9.81
C GLY A 46 -0.34 -10.76 10.29
N ASP A 47 0.52 -10.23 9.41
CA ASP A 47 1.49 -9.20 9.80
C ASP A 47 0.74 -7.92 10.24
N PRO A 48 1.15 -7.29 11.36
CA PRO A 48 0.50 -6.08 11.82
C PRO A 48 0.89 -4.89 10.94
N ILE A 49 -0.10 -4.12 10.51
CA ILE A 49 0.10 -2.83 9.84
C ILE A 49 -0.41 -1.75 10.77
N TYR A 50 0.50 -0.88 11.19
CA TYR A 50 0.21 0.23 12.07
C TYR A 50 0.19 1.54 11.28
N ALA A 51 -0.88 2.31 11.43
CA ALA A 51 -1.02 3.64 10.88
C ALA A 51 -1.31 4.62 12.01
N TYR A 52 -0.54 5.72 12.06
CA TYR A 52 -0.60 6.72 13.12
C TYR A 52 -0.69 8.13 12.51
N ARG A 53 -0.99 9.12 13.35
CA ARG A 53 -0.96 10.54 13.01
C ARG A 53 0.34 11.17 13.50
#